data_AF-W1QJT3-F1
#
_entry.id   AF-W1QJT3-F1
#
_cell.length_a   1.000
_cell.length_b   1.000
_cell.length_c   1.000
_cell.angle_alpha   90.00
_cell.angle_beta   90.00
_cell.angle_gamma   90.00
#
_symmetry.space_group_name_H-M   'P 1'
#
loop_
_entity.id
_entity.type
_entity.pdbx_description
1 polymer ?
#
loop_
_entity_poly.entity_id
_entity_poly.type
_entity_poly.pdbx_seq_one_letter_code
_entity_poly.pdbx_strand_id
1 'polypeptide(L)'
;MQNGLDLAIQLIDILGKHSCKKRLQVSGEEFHPEFFSEGPIATFEDAKTGILEILVSKKTLINVFKDCKQVLDAEEDTDDWKLYYASIGVLITTPEDHRAILLNESALNKMILNDPSAADYHYNCLSTLLSCNLAKTNKSANLWFYFRKLSVAKLETLDSSSLNEMVDLILLSVASHPRNYYACSFLRVLLASCRCKGLLRILYERIWDYCKSHFGDFSMWLALLEILIGKSDYFLWELKRLGGELRGTPQYFEEQELMRIYEEIGLWGEQISTASYSLYYVKLQLGLHLGLDICSQYKQEYEEFERAGGYLIDVSSRQLVSKNKPIPLDNEALLKQKFEGMLIRKQLYIRYGAARNSRKSYIVH
;
A
#
# COMPACT_ATOMS: atom_id res chain seq x y z
N MET A 1 0.91 11.46 -37.86
CA MET A 1 0.82 11.36 -36.38
C MET A 1 -0.37 10.48 -36.07
N GLN A 2 -0.18 9.44 -35.27
CA GLN A 2 -1.26 8.55 -34.84
C GLN A 2 -2.25 9.34 -33.96
N ASN A 3 -3.56 9.06 -34.11
CA ASN A 3 -4.60 9.69 -33.29
C ASN A 3 -4.44 9.24 -31.83
N GLY A 4 -4.67 10.14 -30.87
CA GLY A 4 -4.57 9.87 -29.44
C GLY A 4 -5.52 8.76 -28.96
N LEU A 5 -6.71 8.62 -29.57
CA LEU A 5 -7.61 7.50 -29.29
C LEU A 5 -7.01 6.16 -29.72
N ASP A 6 -6.38 6.07 -30.88
CA ASP A 6 -5.73 4.84 -31.35
C ASP A 6 -4.57 4.45 -30.42
N LEU A 7 -3.82 5.45 -29.91
CA LEU A 7 -2.79 5.25 -28.91
C LEU A 7 -3.37 4.79 -27.57
N ALA A 8 -4.53 5.30 -27.18
CA ALA A 8 -5.25 4.85 -25.99
C ALA A 8 -5.64 3.38 -26.12
N ILE A 9 -6.25 2.99 -27.25
CA ILE A 9 -6.64 1.60 -27.53
C ILE A 9 -5.41 0.70 -27.45
N GLN A 10 -4.33 1.03 -28.16
CA GLN A 10 -3.09 0.25 -28.14
C GLN A 10 -2.53 0.10 -26.72
N LEU A 11 -2.47 1.19 -25.95
CA LEU A 11 -2.00 1.15 -24.57
C LEU A 11 -2.90 0.27 -23.71
N ILE A 12 -4.22 0.47 -23.76
CA ILE A 12 -5.20 -0.23 -22.93
C ILE A 12 -5.21 -1.73 -23.26
N ASP A 13 -5.05 -2.10 -24.53
CA ASP A 13 -4.88 -3.50 -24.95
C ASP A 13 -3.64 -4.13 -24.34
N ILE A 14 -2.53 -3.39 -24.24
CA ILE A 14 -1.33 -3.86 -23.53
C ILE A 14 -1.63 -3.99 -22.03
N LEU A 15 -2.31 -3.02 -21.42
CA LEU A 15 -2.63 -3.02 -19.98
C LEU A 15 -3.57 -4.20 -19.60
N GLY A 16 -4.64 -4.40 -20.36
CA GLY A 16 -5.72 -5.34 -20.05
C GLY A 16 -5.44 -6.81 -20.40
N LYS A 17 -4.48 -7.10 -21.29
CA LYS A 17 -4.09 -8.48 -21.63
C LYS A 17 -3.72 -9.28 -20.37
N HIS A 18 -4.17 -10.52 -20.27
CA HIS A 18 -3.80 -11.37 -19.15
C HIS A 18 -2.37 -11.90 -19.36
N SER A 19 -1.37 -11.24 -18.79
CA SER A 19 0.02 -11.73 -18.82
C SER A 19 0.88 -11.04 -17.78
N CYS A 20 1.68 -11.84 -17.06
CA CYS A 20 2.78 -11.45 -16.17
C CYS A 20 2.50 -10.27 -15.21
N LYS A 21 3.47 -9.93 -14.37
CA LYS A 21 3.40 -8.70 -13.57
C LYS A 21 3.67 -7.53 -14.51
N LYS A 22 2.91 -6.45 -14.43
CA LYS A 22 3.09 -5.27 -15.30
C LYS A 22 3.33 -4.03 -14.49
N ARG A 23 4.06 -3.09 -15.09
CA ARG A 23 4.24 -1.74 -14.55
C ARG A 23 4.24 -0.72 -15.66
N LEU A 24 3.33 0.25 -15.56
CA LEU A 24 3.32 1.42 -16.44
C LEU A 24 4.33 2.45 -15.92
N GLN A 25 5.27 2.82 -16.77
CA GLN A 25 6.26 3.84 -16.52
C GLN A 25 6.08 5.01 -17.48
N VAL A 26 5.94 6.20 -16.91
CA VAL A 26 5.95 7.44 -17.68
C VAL A 26 7.35 8.03 -17.59
N SER A 27 7.99 8.20 -18.75
CA SER A 27 9.33 8.74 -18.88
C SER A 27 9.40 9.81 -19.97
N GLY A 28 10.44 10.64 -19.94
CA GLY A 28 10.75 11.54 -21.05
C GLY A 28 11.41 10.76 -22.18
N GLU A 29 11.03 11.03 -23.43
CA GLU A 29 11.64 10.40 -24.61
C GLU A 29 13.16 10.68 -24.67
N GLU A 30 13.57 11.82 -24.11
CA GLU A 30 14.96 12.26 -24.01
C GLU A 30 15.84 11.37 -23.12
N PHE A 31 15.25 10.61 -22.19
CA PHE A 31 16.01 9.78 -21.26
C PHE A 31 16.29 8.38 -21.79
N HIS A 32 15.44 7.88 -22.71
CA HIS A 32 15.55 6.54 -23.28
C HIS A 32 15.10 6.47 -24.75
N PRO A 33 15.78 7.18 -25.67
CA PRO A 33 15.40 7.20 -27.07
C PRO A 33 15.42 5.80 -27.72
N GLU A 34 16.23 4.88 -27.20
CA GLU A 34 16.35 3.50 -27.68
C GLU A 34 15.03 2.73 -27.62
N PHE A 35 14.20 2.96 -26.59
CA PHE A 35 12.94 2.23 -26.40
C PHE A 35 11.83 2.75 -27.29
N PHE A 36 11.89 4.00 -27.75
CA PHE A 36 10.82 4.63 -28.55
C PHE A 36 11.10 4.57 -30.07
N SER A 37 12.09 3.78 -30.49
CA SER A 37 12.46 3.63 -31.91
C SER A 37 11.37 3.00 -32.77
N GLU A 38 10.55 2.11 -32.19
CA GLU A 38 9.47 1.40 -32.88
C GLU A 38 8.09 2.08 -32.71
N GLY A 39 7.98 3.06 -31.82
CA GLY A 39 6.73 3.76 -31.58
C GLY A 39 6.66 4.53 -30.25
N PRO A 40 5.52 5.19 -30.01
CA PRO A 40 5.29 6.03 -28.82
C PRO A 40 5.04 5.26 -27.52
N ILE A 41 4.84 3.94 -27.62
CA ILE A 41 4.65 3.01 -26.51
C ILE A 41 5.67 1.89 -26.69
N ALA A 42 6.48 1.64 -25.67
CA ALA A 42 7.46 0.56 -25.68
C ALA A 42 7.14 -0.45 -24.59
N THR A 43 7.49 -1.71 -24.82
CA THR A 43 7.34 -2.78 -23.83
C THR A 43 8.60 -3.61 -23.75
N PHE A 44 9.06 -3.93 -22.54
CA PHE A 44 10.18 -4.86 -22.33
C PHE A 44 10.00 -5.61 -21.02
N GLU A 45 10.51 -6.84 -20.95
CA GLU A 45 10.47 -7.65 -19.72
C GLU A 45 11.76 -7.44 -18.92
N ASP A 46 11.64 -7.02 -17.66
CA ASP A 46 12.78 -6.96 -16.75
C ASP A 46 13.18 -8.38 -16.33
N ALA A 47 14.30 -8.85 -16.87
CA ALA A 47 14.82 -10.19 -16.61
C ALA A 47 15.06 -10.52 -15.12
N LYS A 48 15.25 -9.51 -14.26
CA LYS A 48 15.46 -9.73 -12.82
C LYS A 48 14.15 -9.93 -12.07
N THR A 49 13.10 -9.20 -12.47
CA THR A 49 11.85 -9.13 -11.73
C THR A 49 10.71 -9.90 -12.40
N GLY A 50 10.85 -10.25 -13.69
CA GLY A 50 9.80 -10.83 -14.52
C GLY A 50 8.64 -9.86 -14.76
N ILE A 51 8.87 -8.56 -14.58
CA ILE A 51 7.86 -7.52 -14.77
C ILE A 51 7.94 -7.02 -16.21
N LEU A 52 6.80 -6.99 -16.89
CA LEU A 52 6.64 -6.29 -18.16
C LEU A 52 6.53 -4.78 -17.89
N GLU A 53 7.58 -4.07 -18.23
CA GLU A 53 7.62 -2.61 -18.21
C GLU A 53 6.95 -2.07 -19.46
N ILE A 54 6.01 -1.14 -19.27
CA ILE A 54 5.32 -0.43 -20.34
C ILE A 54 5.76 1.03 -20.26
N LEU A 55 6.56 1.48 -21.20
CA LEU A 55 7.00 2.86 -21.28
C LEU A 55 6.09 3.68 -22.17
N VAL A 56 5.64 4.81 -21.65
CA VAL A 56 4.88 5.80 -22.43
C VAL A 56 5.44 7.19 -22.18
N SER A 57 5.56 7.99 -23.24
CA SER A 57 6.01 9.36 -23.09
C SER A 57 4.92 10.28 -22.54
N LYS A 58 5.34 11.33 -21.83
CA LYS A 58 4.41 12.37 -21.36
C LYS A 58 3.65 13.02 -22.54
N LYS A 59 4.32 13.22 -23.67
CA LYS A 59 3.72 13.75 -24.90
C LYS A 59 2.62 12.84 -25.43
N THR A 60 2.86 11.52 -25.43
CA THR A 60 1.87 10.51 -25.82
C THR A 60 0.65 10.57 -24.90
N LEU A 61 0.84 10.64 -23.58
CA LEU A 61 -0.28 10.75 -22.64
C LEU A 61 -1.10 12.03 -22.82
N ILE A 62 -0.47 13.16 -23.15
CA ILE A 62 -1.21 14.41 -23.44
C ILE A 62 -2.09 14.24 -24.68
N ASN A 63 -1.58 13.61 -25.73
CA ASN A 63 -2.35 13.35 -26.95
C ASN A 63 -3.52 12.39 -26.68
N VAL A 64 -3.27 11.31 -25.94
CA VAL A 64 -4.31 10.38 -25.46
C VAL A 64 -5.40 11.15 -24.72
N PHE A 65 -5.04 11.96 -23.73
CA PHE A 65 -6.02 12.72 -22.96
C PHE A 65 -6.87 13.65 -23.84
N LYS A 66 -6.24 14.42 -24.73
CA LYS A 66 -6.93 15.38 -25.59
C LYS A 66 -8.00 14.70 -26.45
N ASP A 67 -7.60 13.65 -27.17
CA ASP A 67 -8.48 13.02 -28.16
C ASP A 67 -9.55 12.16 -27.46
N CYS A 68 -9.20 11.47 -26.37
CA CYS A 68 -10.18 10.76 -25.56
C CYS A 68 -11.19 11.70 -24.90
N LYS A 69 -10.76 12.86 -24.39
CA LYS A 69 -11.66 13.84 -23.78
C LYS A 69 -12.64 14.40 -24.81
N GLN A 70 -12.17 14.67 -26.04
CA GLN A 70 -13.04 15.08 -27.15
C GLN A 70 -14.12 14.03 -27.45
N VAL A 71 -13.79 12.74 -27.39
CA VAL A 71 -14.78 11.66 -27.54
C VAL A 71 -15.80 11.68 -26.41
N LEU A 72 -15.38 11.84 -25.15
CA LEU A 72 -16.31 11.88 -24.01
C LEU A 72 -17.23 13.10 -24.01
N ASP A 73 -16.80 14.20 -24.61
CA ASP A 73 -17.56 15.44 -24.69
C ASP A 73 -18.46 15.52 -25.93
N ALA A 74 -18.28 14.63 -26.91
CA ALA A 74 -19.22 14.48 -28.02
C ALA A 74 -20.52 13.83 -27.50
N GLU A 75 -21.67 14.49 -27.71
CA GLU A 75 -23.00 14.02 -27.28
C GLU A 75 -23.61 12.97 -28.26
N GLU A 76 -22.79 12.37 -29.11
CA GLU A 76 -23.22 11.41 -30.13
C GLU A 76 -23.35 9.99 -29.57
N ASP A 77 -24.21 9.18 -30.22
CA ASP A 77 -24.37 7.74 -29.94
C ASP A 77 -23.04 7.02 -30.24
N THR A 78 -22.22 6.93 -29.21
CA THR A 78 -20.85 6.41 -29.30
C THR A 78 -20.88 4.94 -28.91
N ASP A 79 -20.28 4.10 -29.75
CA ASP A 79 -20.07 2.68 -29.47
C ASP A 79 -19.47 2.44 -28.08
N ASP A 80 -19.96 1.41 -27.38
CA ASP A 80 -19.60 1.15 -25.98
C ASP A 80 -18.09 0.87 -25.80
N TRP A 81 -17.43 0.19 -26.75
CA TRP A 81 -15.98 -0.01 -26.69
C TRP A 81 -15.23 1.30 -26.86
N LYS A 82 -15.66 2.14 -27.81
CA LYS A 82 -15.06 3.47 -27.99
C LYS A 82 -15.21 4.34 -26.73
N LEU A 83 -16.37 4.29 -26.09
CA LEU A 83 -16.62 4.98 -24.81
C LEU A 83 -15.75 4.41 -23.68
N TYR A 84 -15.60 3.10 -23.62
CA TYR A 84 -14.72 2.40 -22.67
C TYR A 84 -13.26 2.85 -22.82
N TYR A 85 -12.71 2.78 -24.04
CA TYR A 85 -11.32 3.17 -24.30
C TYR A 85 -11.08 4.65 -24.04
N ALA A 86 -12.00 5.52 -24.47
CA ALA A 86 -11.88 6.96 -24.23
C ALA A 86 -11.93 7.30 -22.73
N SER A 87 -12.81 6.65 -21.97
CA SER A 87 -12.90 6.89 -20.53
C SER A 87 -11.66 6.42 -19.78
N ILE A 88 -11.08 5.26 -20.12
CA ILE A 88 -9.78 4.87 -19.54
C ILE A 88 -8.65 5.79 -19.98
N GLY A 89 -8.61 6.20 -21.26
CA GLY A 89 -7.61 7.15 -21.76
C GLY A 89 -7.60 8.47 -20.97
N VAL A 90 -8.78 8.97 -20.59
CA VAL A 90 -8.93 10.09 -19.66
C VAL A 90 -8.42 9.72 -18.26
N LEU A 91 -8.84 8.58 -17.69
CA LEU A 91 -8.46 8.16 -16.33
C LEU A 91 -6.95 7.90 -16.14
N ILE A 92 -6.21 7.55 -17.19
CA ILE A 92 -4.75 7.40 -17.13
C ILE A 92 -4.08 8.71 -16.70
N THR A 93 -4.64 9.85 -17.11
CA THR A 93 -4.06 11.19 -16.90
C THR A 93 -4.80 12.01 -15.84
N THR A 94 -6.13 11.87 -15.77
CA THR A 94 -7.02 12.51 -14.80
C THR A 94 -7.80 11.44 -14.04
N PRO A 95 -7.16 10.72 -13.11
CA PRO A 95 -7.75 9.56 -12.43
C PRO A 95 -8.91 9.91 -11.47
N GLU A 96 -9.10 11.20 -11.20
CA GLU A 96 -10.17 11.74 -10.36
C GLU A 96 -11.38 12.25 -11.18
N ASP A 97 -11.41 12.07 -12.51
CA ASP A 97 -12.56 12.46 -13.33
C ASP A 97 -13.74 11.49 -13.08
N HIS A 98 -14.63 11.89 -12.17
CA HIS A 98 -15.82 11.11 -11.81
C HIS A 98 -16.75 10.81 -13.00
N ARG A 99 -16.85 11.73 -13.98
CA ARG A 99 -17.66 11.50 -15.18
C ARG A 99 -17.04 10.37 -16.00
N ALA A 100 -15.73 10.38 -16.19
CA ALA A 100 -15.03 9.31 -16.89
C ALA A 100 -15.21 7.95 -16.18
N ILE A 101 -15.15 7.89 -14.84
CA ILE A 101 -15.42 6.65 -14.08
C ILE A 101 -16.83 6.14 -14.33
N LEU A 102 -17.85 7.00 -14.22
CA LEU A 102 -19.25 6.59 -14.40
C LEU A 102 -19.54 6.12 -15.83
N LEU A 103 -18.98 6.82 -16.84
CA LEU A 103 -19.08 6.41 -18.23
C LEU A 103 -18.38 5.07 -18.47
N ASN A 104 -17.18 4.88 -17.89
CA ASN A 104 -16.44 3.64 -18.01
C ASN A 104 -17.20 2.47 -17.38
N GLU A 105 -17.73 2.66 -16.17
CA GLU A 105 -18.51 1.65 -15.46
C GLU A 105 -19.78 1.28 -16.22
N SER A 106 -20.47 2.26 -16.81
CA SER A 106 -21.64 2.01 -17.64
C SER A 106 -21.29 1.19 -18.90
N ALA A 107 -20.24 1.58 -19.62
CA ALA A 107 -19.77 0.86 -20.80
C ALA A 107 -19.32 -0.56 -20.45
N LEU A 108 -18.52 -0.72 -19.39
CA LEU A 108 -18.02 -2.00 -18.92
C LEU A 108 -19.17 -2.94 -18.54
N ASN A 109 -20.20 -2.47 -17.84
CA ASN A 109 -21.33 -3.30 -17.46
C ASN A 109 -22.05 -3.88 -18.70
N LYS A 110 -22.22 -3.08 -19.75
CA LYS A 110 -22.79 -3.58 -21.02
C LYS A 110 -21.85 -4.58 -21.70
N MET A 111 -20.54 -4.33 -21.68
CA MET A 111 -19.54 -5.25 -22.22
C MET A 111 -19.55 -6.59 -21.48
N ILE A 112 -19.63 -6.61 -20.15
CA ILE A 112 -19.68 -7.83 -19.33
C ILE A 112 -20.91 -8.68 -19.64
N LEU A 113 -22.06 -8.05 -19.92
CA LEU A 113 -23.27 -8.78 -20.32
C LEU A 113 -23.07 -9.56 -21.63
N ASN A 114 -22.22 -9.06 -22.52
CA ASN A 114 -21.92 -9.70 -23.81
C ASN A 114 -20.71 -10.65 -23.72
N ASP A 115 -19.70 -10.28 -22.94
CA ASP A 115 -18.45 -11.00 -22.75
C ASP A 115 -17.97 -10.86 -21.29
N PRO A 116 -18.18 -11.88 -20.45
CA PRO A 116 -17.73 -11.87 -19.06
C PRO A 116 -16.22 -11.66 -18.88
N SER A 117 -15.39 -11.97 -19.88
CA SER A 117 -13.94 -11.78 -19.81
C SER A 117 -13.54 -10.29 -19.81
N ALA A 118 -14.45 -9.39 -20.23
CA ALA A 118 -14.27 -7.95 -20.13
C ALA A 118 -14.01 -7.48 -18.68
N ALA A 119 -14.56 -8.17 -17.68
CA ALA A 119 -14.31 -7.88 -16.27
C ALA A 119 -12.84 -8.11 -15.89
N ASP A 120 -12.26 -9.24 -16.30
CA ASP A 120 -10.85 -9.58 -16.04
C ASP A 120 -9.91 -8.66 -16.83
N TYR A 121 -10.26 -8.37 -18.08
CA TYR A 121 -9.52 -7.41 -18.90
C TYR A 121 -9.44 -6.03 -18.24
N HIS A 122 -10.58 -5.53 -17.76
CA HIS A 122 -10.63 -4.24 -17.07
C HIS A 122 -9.94 -4.27 -15.70
N TYR A 123 -10.06 -5.37 -14.96
CA TYR A 123 -9.33 -5.59 -13.71
C TYR A 123 -7.81 -5.49 -13.92
N ASN A 124 -7.27 -6.11 -14.96
CA ASN A 124 -5.86 -6.05 -15.31
C ASN A 124 -5.43 -4.63 -15.72
N CYS A 125 -6.30 -3.93 -16.45
CA CYS A 125 -6.08 -2.54 -16.81
C CYS A 125 -5.91 -1.67 -15.55
N LEU A 126 -6.87 -1.69 -14.63
CA LEU A 126 -6.78 -0.91 -13.39
C LEU A 126 -5.61 -1.32 -12.50
N SER A 127 -5.31 -2.62 -12.39
CA SER A 127 -4.15 -3.12 -11.66
C SER A 127 -2.84 -2.50 -12.18
N THR A 128 -2.70 -2.43 -13.51
CA THR A 128 -1.50 -1.85 -14.11
C THR A 128 -1.43 -0.32 -13.89
N LEU A 129 -2.57 0.38 -13.90
CA LEU A 129 -2.63 1.81 -13.55
C LEU A 129 -2.29 2.06 -12.08
N LEU A 130 -2.74 1.20 -11.17
CA LEU A 130 -2.51 1.33 -9.73
C LEU A 130 -1.10 0.92 -9.27
N SER A 131 -0.29 0.34 -10.16
CA SER A 131 1.13 0.02 -9.95
C SER A 131 2.08 0.97 -10.69
N CYS A 132 1.56 1.96 -11.42
CA CYS A 132 2.37 2.89 -12.20
C CYS A 132 3.25 3.82 -11.34
N ASN A 133 4.23 4.46 -11.97
CA ASN A 133 5.11 5.45 -11.34
C ASN A 133 4.54 6.88 -11.27
N LEU A 134 3.34 7.11 -11.80
CA LEU A 134 2.64 8.38 -11.67
C LEU A 134 1.89 8.44 -10.34
N ALA A 135 2.42 9.24 -9.40
CA ALA A 135 1.84 9.36 -8.06
C ALA A 135 0.35 9.73 -8.07
N LYS A 136 -0.10 10.58 -9.02
CA LYS A 136 -1.51 10.98 -9.14
C LYS A 136 -2.43 9.80 -9.45
N THR A 137 -2.00 8.90 -10.33
CA THR A 137 -2.77 7.72 -10.76
C THR A 137 -2.66 6.60 -9.73
N ASN A 138 -1.44 6.27 -9.31
CA ASN A 138 -1.17 5.23 -8.32
C ASN A 138 -1.79 5.50 -6.94
N LYS A 139 -1.86 6.78 -6.51
CA LYS A 139 -2.49 7.19 -5.24
C LYS A 139 -3.90 7.75 -5.43
N SER A 140 -4.56 7.48 -6.55
CA SER A 140 -5.91 7.97 -6.77
C SER A 140 -6.92 7.23 -5.88
N ALA A 141 -7.63 7.99 -5.04
CA ALA A 141 -8.65 7.42 -4.17
C ALA A 141 -9.78 6.76 -4.98
N ASN A 142 -10.20 7.44 -6.05
CA ASN A 142 -11.28 7.01 -6.91
C ASN A 142 -10.92 5.76 -7.72
N LEU A 143 -9.69 5.66 -8.26
CA LEU A 143 -9.27 4.43 -8.95
C LEU A 143 -9.15 3.25 -7.99
N TRP A 144 -8.59 3.44 -6.79
CA TRP A 144 -8.54 2.36 -5.79
C TRP A 144 -9.94 1.92 -5.35
N PHE A 145 -10.88 2.86 -5.22
CA PHE A 145 -12.26 2.54 -4.92
C PHE A 145 -12.93 1.77 -6.07
N TYR A 146 -12.70 2.17 -7.31
CA TYR A 146 -13.22 1.48 -8.48
C TYR A 146 -12.65 0.05 -8.58
N PHE A 147 -11.34 -0.09 -8.44
CA PHE A 147 -10.67 -1.39 -8.40
C PHE A 147 -11.21 -2.29 -7.27
N ARG A 148 -11.49 -1.72 -6.10
CA ARG A 148 -12.09 -2.46 -4.98
C ARG A 148 -13.47 -3.00 -5.33
N LYS A 149 -14.33 -2.23 -6.02
CA LYS A 149 -15.65 -2.70 -6.47
C LYS A 149 -15.53 -3.94 -7.36
N LEU A 150 -14.63 -3.90 -8.34
CA LEU A 150 -14.40 -5.02 -9.26
C LEU A 150 -13.76 -6.23 -8.56
N SER A 151 -12.95 -5.97 -7.54
CA SER A 151 -12.29 -7.03 -6.78
C SER A 151 -13.26 -7.85 -5.93
N VAL A 152 -14.47 -7.35 -5.62
CA VAL A 152 -15.42 -8.05 -4.72
C VAL A 152 -15.68 -9.48 -5.17
N ALA A 153 -16.06 -9.69 -6.44
CA ALA A 153 -16.32 -11.03 -6.97
C ALA A 153 -15.08 -11.94 -6.91
N LYS A 154 -13.89 -11.40 -7.22
CA LYS A 154 -12.62 -12.14 -7.09
C LYS A 154 -12.27 -12.46 -5.64
N LEU A 155 -12.64 -11.60 -4.69
CA LEU A 155 -12.42 -11.83 -3.26
C LEU A 155 -13.34 -12.92 -2.70
N GLU A 156 -14.52 -13.13 -3.29
CA GLU A 156 -15.43 -14.22 -2.93
C GLU A 156 -14.94 -15.59 -3.39
N THR A 157 -14.25 -15.66 -4.52
CA THR A 157 -13.64 -16.88 -5.05
C THR A 157 -12.14 -16.97 -4.81
N LEU A 158 -11.62 -16.09 -3.93
CA LEU A 158 -10.18 -15.94 -3.68
C LEU A 158 -9.51 -17.27 -3.35
N ASP A 159 -8.47 -17.58 -4.12
CA ASP A 159 -7.54 -18.69 -3.93
C ASP A 159 -6.11 -18.18 -3.76
N SER A 160 -5.14 -19.09 -3.62
CA SER A 160 -3.74 -18.73 -3.45
C SER A 160 -3.13 -18.02 -4.65
N SER A 161 -3.57 -18.32 -5.88
CA SER A 161 -3.03 -17.69 -7.10
C SER A 161 -3.48 -16.23 -7.18
N SER A 162 -4.79 -16.01 -7.10
CA SER A 162 -5.43 -14.71 -7.12
C SER A 162 -4.95 -13.82 -5.96
N LEU A 163 -4.72 -14.42 -4.78
CA LEU A 163 -4.11 -13.73 -3.65
C LEU A 163 -2.71 -13.22 -3.99
N ASN A 164 -1.86 -14.06 -4.58
CA ASN A 164 -0.50 -13.66 -4.94
C ASN A 164 -0.50 -12.50 -5.94
N GLU A 165 -1.37 -12.53 -6.94
CA GLU A 165 -1.53 -11.44 -7.92
C GLU A 165 -1.95 -10.12 -7.25
N MET A 166 -2.95 -10.17 -6.36
CA MET A 166 -3.41 -8.99 -5.62
C MET A 166 -2.32 -8.44 -4.67
N VAL A 167 -1.57 -9.30 -4.01
CA VAL A 167 -0.45 -8.91 -3.16
C VAL A 167 0.67 -8.31 -4.01
N ASP A 168 0.99 -8.90 -5.16
CA ASP A 168 1.98 -8.36 -6.09
C ASP A 168 1.63 -6.95 -6.54
N LEU A 169 0.37 -6.71 -6.93
CA LEU A 169 -0.13 -5.38 -7.23
C LEU A 169 0.11 -4.39 -6.08
N ILE A 170 -0.28 -4.75 -4.86
CA ILE A 170 -0.13 -3.89 -3.69
C ILE A 170 1.35 -3.57 -3.45
N LEU A 171 2.21 -4.60 -3.46
CA LEU A 171 3.65 -4.46 -3.24
C LEU A 171 4.33 -3.61 -4.32
N LEU A 172 3.96 -3.79 -5.59
CA LEU A 172 4.43 -2.93 -6.68
C LEU A 172 3.99 -1.48 -6.48
N SER A 173 2.74 -1.28 -6.06
CA SER A 173 2.21 0.06 -5.81
C SER A 173 2.95 0.78 -4.68
N VAL A 174 3.16 0.13 -3.54
CA VAL A 174 3.89 0.72 -2.41
C VAL A 174 5.39 0.86 -2.66
N ALA A 175 5.99 -0.01 -3.48
CA ALA A 175 7.39 0.11 -3.88
C ALA A 175 7.61 1.34 -4.79
N SER A 176 6.73 1.56 -5.77
CA SER A 176 6.76 2.76 -6.63
C SER A 176 6.47 4.03 -5.82
N HIS A 177 5.59 3.93 -4.84
CA HIS A 177 5.18 5.07 -4.02
C HIS A 177 5.03 4.69 -2.55
N PRO A 178 6.12 4.80 -1.77
CA PRO A 178 6.11 4.48 -0.35
C PRO A 178 5.00 5.21 0.40
N ARG A 179 4.42 4.54 1.40
CA ARG A 179 3.28 5.04 2.18
C ARG A 179 2.04 5.30 1.33
N ASN A 180 1.78 4.46 0.31
CA ASN A 180 0.51 4.49 -0.40
C ASN A 180 -0.63 3.98 0.52
N TYR A 181 -1.32 4.92 1.16
CA TYR A 181 -2.42 4.65 2.07
C TYR A 181 -3.57 3.88 1.40
N TYR A 182 -3.87 4.15 0.13
CA TYR A 182 -4.97 3.51 -0.59
C TYR A 182 -4.67 2.05 -0.93
N ALA A 183 -3.44 1.76 -1.37
CA ALA A 183 -2.97 0.39 -1.55
C ALA A 183 -3.03 -0.39 -0.22
N CYS A 184 -2.54 0.22 0.87
CA CYS A 184 -2.62 -0.39 2.19
C CYS A 184 -4.06 -0.50 2.71
N SER A 185 -4.97 0.38 2.29
CA SER A 185 -6.40 0.27 2.63
C SER A 185 -7.02 -0.93 1.91
N PHE A 186 -6.68 -1.14 0.64
CA PHE A 186 -7.10 -2.33 -0.10
C PHE A 186 -6.48 -3.62 0.48
N LEU A 187 -5.23 -3.60 0.91
CA LEU A 187 -4.59 -4.73 1.62
C LEU A 187 -5.40 -5.18 2.85
N ARG A 188 -6.00 -4.25 3.58
CA ARG A 188 -6.83 -4.57 4.75
C ARG A 188 -8.18 -5.18 4.39
N VAL A 189 -8.74 -4.78 3.24
CA VAL A 189 -9.91 -5.45 2.63
C VAL A 189 -9.56 -6.88 2.21
N LEU A 190 -8.40 -7.07 1.57
CA LEU A 190 -7.88 -8.38 1.19
C LEU A 190 -7.64 -9.28 2.41
N LEU A 191 -7.06 -8.74 3.50
CA LEU A 191 -6.87 -9.42 4.77
C LEU A 191 -8.20 -9.97 5.32
N ALA A 192 -9.26 -9.16 5.31
CA ALA A 192 -10.57 -9.56 5.81
C ALA A 192 -11.08 -10.81 5.07
N SER A 193 -10.85 -10.87 3.75
CA SER A 193 -11.18 -12.05 2.93
C SER A 193 -10.29 -13.25 3.23
N CYS A 194 -8.97 -13.04 3.35
CA CYS A 194 -8.00 -14.10 3.63
C CYS A 194 -8.26 -14.82 4.97
N ARG A 195 -8.71 -14.07 5.99
CA ARG A 195 -9.05 -14.60 7.32
C ARG A 195 -10.15 -15.63 7.26
N CYS A 196 -11.20 -15.38 6.49
CA CYS A 196 -12.34 -16.30 6.38
C CYS A 196 -12.03 -17.51 5.48
N LYS A 197 -11.00 -17.41 4.62
CA LYS A 197 -10.70 -18.39 3.58
C LYS A 197 -9.49 -19.28 3.85
N GLY A 198 -8.83 -19.14 4.99
CA GLY A 198 -7.65 -19.94 5.30
C GLY A 198 -6.37 -19.50 4.60
N LEU A 199 -6.33 -18.28 4.06
CA LEU A 199 -5.20 -17.75 3.28
C LEU A 199 -4.34 -16.76 4.08
N LEU A 200 -4.63 -16.58 5.37
CA LEU A 200 -3.97 -15.62 6.24
C LEU A 200 -2.44 -15.77 6.29
N ARG A 201 -1.95 -17.02 6.28
CA ARG A 201 -0.52 -17.33 6.38
C ARG A 201 0.26 -16.95 5.13
N ILE A 202 -0.29 -17.23 3.96
CA ILE A 202 0.29 -16.82 2.68
C ILE A 202 0.40 -15.30 2.63
N LEU A 203 -0.66 -14.58 3.02
CA LEU A 203 -0.64 -13.13 3.08
C LEU A 203 0.43 -12.62 4.07
N TYR A 204 0.48 -13.20 5.28
CA TYR A 204 1.45 -12.83 6.30
C TYR A 204 2.89 -12.96 5.79
N GLU A 205 3.28 -14.10 5.24
CA GLU A 205 4.66 -14.35 4.76
C GLU A 205 5.10 -13.27 3.75
N ARG A 206 4.23 -12.98 2.77
CA ARG A 206 4.51 -11.97 1.74
C ARG A 206 4.67 -10.56 2.33
N ILE A 207 3.78 -10.16 3.25
CA ILE A 207 3.84 -8.83 3.88
C ILE A 207 5.01 -8.73 4.85
N TRP A 208 5.30 -9.81 5.58
CA TRP A 208 6.44 -9.92 6.49
C TRP A 208 7.77 -9.72 5.75
N ASP A 209 7.95 -10.39 4.62
CA ASP A 209 9.15 -10.26 3.77
C ASP A 209 9.34 -8.84 3.23
N TYR A 210 8.26 -8.19 2.82
CA TYR A 210 8.32 -6.78 2.41
C TYR A 210 8.74 -5.87 3.58
N CYS A 211 8.12 -6.02 4.75
CA CYS A 211 8.39 -5.19 5.94
C CYS A 211 9.86 -5.30 6.40
N LYS A 212 10.46 -6.50 6.32
CA LYS A 212 11.89 -6.74 6.60
C LYS A 212 12.84 -5.90 5.75
N SER A 213 12.42 -5.56 4.52
CA SER A 213 13.24 -4.77 3.59
C SER A 213 12.89 -3.28 3.62
N HIS A 214 11.81 -2.90 4.32
CA HIS A 214 11.23 -1.55 4.28
C HIS A 214 10.80 -1.06 5.67
N PHE A 215 11.74 -0.98 6.61
CA PHE A 215 11.47 -0.56 7.99
C PHE A 215 10.78 0.81 8.11
N GLY A 216 11.00 1.71 7.15
CA GLY A 216 10.41 3.06 7.12
C GLY A 216 8.95 3.15 6.65
N ASP A 217 8.36 2.06 6.15
CA ASP A 217 6.98 2.06 5.62
C ASP A 217 5.95 1.79 6.73
N PHE A 218 5.62 2.83 7.48
CA PHE A 218 4.66 2.75 8.59
C PHE A 218 3.31 2.15 8.17
N SER A 219 2.83 2.41 6.95
CA SER A 219 1.52 1.92 6.50
C SER A 219 1.50 0.41 6.34
N MET A 220 2.58 -0.18 5.85
CA MET A 220 2.74 -1.63 5.72
C MET A 220 2.92 -2.32 7.07
N TRP A 221 3.69 -1.72 7.99
CA TRP A 221 3.78 -2.21 9.37
C TRP A 221 2.44 -2.20 10.10
N LEU A 222 1.60 -1.18 9.86
CA LEU A 222 0.22 -1.17 10.38
C LEU A 222 -0.64 -2.28 9.77
N ALA A 223 -0.54 -2.53 8.47
CA ALA A 223 -1.25 -3.63 7.84
C ALA A 223 -0.78 -4.99 8.40
N LEU A 224 0.52 -5.18 8.60
CA LEU A 224 1.08 -6.36 9.27
C LEU A 224 0.53 -6.53 10.69
N LEU A 225 0.44 -5.46 11.47
CA LEU A 225 -0.15 -5.51 12.81
C LEU A 225 -1.62 -5.98 12.77
N GLU A 226 -2.38 -5.51 11.79
CA GLU A 226 -3.77 -5.97 11.58
C GLU A 226 -3.84 -7.44 11.15
N ILE A 227 -2.90 -7.91 10.33
CA ILE A 227 -2.76 -9.33 9.98
C ILE A 227 -2.60 -10.16 11.25
N LEU A 228 -1.71 -9.74 12.15
CA LEU A 228 -1.36 -10.47 13.37
C LEU A 228 -2.49 -10.46 14.40
N ILE A 229 -3.07 -9.29 14.70
CA ILE A 229 -3.98 -9.13 15.85
C ILE A 229 -5.46 -9.15 15.45
N GLY A 230 -5.82 -8.78 14.21
CA GLY A 230 -7.18 -8.93 13.71
C GLY A 230 -8.23 -7.95 14.23
N LYS A 231 -7.91 -6.66 14.26
CA LYS A 231 -8.73 -5.64 14.95
C LYS A 231 -9.73 -4.87 14.10
N SER A 232 -10.13 -5.32 12.91
CA SER A 232 -10.94 -4.46 12.02
C SER A 232 -12.18 -5.12 11.44
N ASP A 233 -13.30 -4.98 12.18
CA ASP A 233 -14.65 -5.25 11.67
C ASP A 233 -15.06 -4.28 10.55
N TYR A 234 -14.40 -3.13 10.45
CA TYR A 234 -14.69 -2.11 9.44
C TYR A 234 -14.54 -2.63 8.01
N PHE A 235 -13.48 -3.39 7.71
CA PHE A 235 -13.27 -3.90 6.35
C PHE A 235 -14.21 -5.04 5.99
N LEU A 236 -14.65 -5.82 6.97
CA LEU A 236 -15.73 -6.80 6.78
C LEU A 236 -17.05 -6.09 6.45
N TRP A 237 -17.38 -5.02 7.17
CA TRP A 237 -18.54 -4.19 6.87
C TRP A 237 -18.44 -3.55 5.48
N GLU A 238 -17.26 -3.04 5.12
CA GLU A 238 -17.05 -2.41 3.82
C GLU A 238 -17.24 -3.40 2.67
N LEU A 239 -16.71 -4.62 2.78
CA LEU A 239 -16.93 -5.68 1.79
C LEU A 239 -18.42 -5.97 1.60
N LYS A 240 -19.17 -6.12 2.70
CA LYS A 240 -20.63 -6.32 2.65
C LYS A 240 -21.35 -5.15 1.98
N ARG A 241 -20.94 -3.92 2.28
CA ARG A 241 -21.51 -2.71 1.65
C ARG A 241 -21.29 -2.69 0.13
N LEU A 242 -20.19 -3.26 -0.35
CA LEU A 242 -19.89 -3.39 -1.78
C LEU A 242 -20.53 -4.63 -2.42
N GLY A 243 -21.39 -5.34 -1.70
CA GLY A 243 -22.11 -6.52 -2.19
C GLY A 243 -21.38 -7.84 -1.99
N GLY A 244 -20.24 -7.85 -1.28
CA GLY A 244 -19.46 -9.06 -1.05
C GLY A 244 -19.99 -9.91 0.12
N GLU A 245 -19.99 -11.22 -0.07
CA GLU A 245 -20.28 -12.20 0.98
C GLU A 245 -19.03 -12.98 1.39
N LEU A 246 -18.56 -12.74 2.61
CA LEU A 246 -17.50 -13.57 3.19
C LEU A 246 -18.08 -14.79 3.90
N ARG A 247 -17.65 -15.97 3.43
CA ARG A 247 -17.97 -17.27 4.02
C ARG A 247 -16.74 -17.85 4.70
N GLY A 248 -16.97 -18.57 5.80
CA GLY A 248 -15.93 -19.26 6.57
C GLY A 248 -15.71 -18.66 7.96
N THR A 249 -14.90 -19.36 8.76
CA THR A 249 -14.57 -18.96 10.13
C THR A 249 -13.29 -18.14 10.12
N PRO A 250 -13.29 -16.92 10.67
CA PRO A 250 -12.07 -16.10 10.73
C PRO A 250 -10.94 -16.82 11.46
N GLN A 251 -9.77 -16.87 10.83
CA GLN A 251 -8.54 -17.37 11.43
C GLN A 251 -7.74 -16.26 12.12
N TYR A 252 -6.99 -16.65 13.15
CA TYR A 252 -6.10 -15.79 13.92
C TYR A 252 -4.75 -16.48 14.11
N PHE A 253 -3.77 -15.70 14.54
CA PHE A 253 -2.50 -16.24 15.01
C PHE A 253 -2.65 -16.74 16.45
N GLU A 254 -2.03 -17.86 16.75
CA GLU A 254 -1.97 -18.37 18.12
C GLU A 254 -1.05 -17.50 18.97
N GLU A 255 -1.30 -17.42 20.27
CA GLU A 255 -0.53 -16.58 21.19
C GLU A 255 0.97 -16.91 21.16
N GLN A 256 1.33 -18.19 21.07
CA GLN A 256 2.71 -18.65 20.96
C GLN A 256 3.41 -18.14 19.69
N GLU A 257 2.67 -18.03 18.59
CA GLU A 257 3.22 -17.50 17.34
C GLU A 257 3.42 -15.99 17.44
N LEU A 258 2.45 -15.29 18.02
CA LEU A 258 2.54 -13.85 18.27
C LEU A 258 3.71 -13.52 19.20
N MET A 259 3.98 -14.34 20.21
CA MET A 259 5.15 -14.18 21.09
C MET A 259 6.47 -14.33 20.32
N ARG A 260 6.61 -15.36 19.47
CA ARG A 260 7.82 -15.53 18.64
C ARG A 260 8.04 -14.34 17.71
N ILE A 261 6.97 -13.84 17.08
CA ILE A 261 7.04 -12.66 16.21
C ILE A 261 7.40 -11.41 17.01
N TYR A 262 6.85 -11.24 18.21
CA TYR A 262 7.19 -10.14 19.11
C TYR A 262 8.70 -10.13 19.47
N GLU A 263 9.27 -11.30 19.78
CA GLU A 263 10.69 -11.46 20.07
C GLU A 263 11.57 -11.16 18.85
N GLU A 264 11.20 -11.70 17.67
CA GLU A 264 11.92 -11.47 16.41
C GLU A 264 11.96 -9.98 16.04
N ILE A 265 10.83 -9.28 16.16
CA ILE A 265 10.77 -7.81 15.99
C ILE A 265 11.70 -7.11 16.98
N GLY A 266 11.77 -7.60 18.22
CA GLY A 266 12.69 -7.08 19.24
C GLY A 266 14.14 -7.16 18.80
N LEU A 267 14.59 -8.33 18.34
CA LEU A 267 15.95 -8.55 17.87
C LEU A 267 16.32 -7.64 16.70
N TRP A 268 15.41 -7.45 15.75
CA TRP A 268 15.65 -6.53 14.64
C TRP A 268 15.74 -5.08 15.08
N GLY A 269 14.89 -4.66 16.02
CA GLY A 269 14.94 -3.31 16.57
C GLY A 269 16.30 -2.96 17.19
N GLU A 270 17.06 -3.95 17.64
CA GLU A 270 18.42 -3.82 18.17
C GLU A 270 19.50 -3.86 17.07
N GLN A 271 19.30 -4.64 16.01
CA GLN A 271 20.27 -4.84 14.93
C GLN A 271 20.26 -3.71 13.88
N ILE A 272 19.13 -3.05 13.66
CA ILE A 272 19.02 -2.05 12.60
C ILE A 272 19.71 -0.75 13.03
N SER A 273 20.59 -0.24 12.17
CA SER A 273 21.35 1.00 12.41
C SER A 273 20.47 2.26 12.48
N THR A 274 19.30 2.20 11.85
CA THR A 274 18.31 3.29 11.83
C THR A 274 17.12 2.96 12.72
N ALA A 275 16.83 3.83 13.69
CA ALA A 275 15.66 3.62 14.53
C ALA A 275 14.36 3.79 13.73
N SER A 276 13.58 2.71 13.58
CA SER A 276 12.28 2.74 12.90
C SER A 276 11.12 2.85 13.88
N TYR A 277 10.39 3.96 13.83
CA TYR A 277 9.19 4.16 14.65
C TYR A 277 8.15 3.05 14.43
N SER A 278 8.00 2.61 13.18
CA SER A 278 7.04 1.58 12.78
C SER A 278 7.26 0.26 13.52
N LEU A 279 8.52 -0.17 13.58
CA LEU A 279 8.91 -1.43 14.21
C LEU A 279 8.62 -1.41 15.71
N TYR A 280 9.08 -0.37 16.42
CA TYR A 280 8.82 -0.20 17.86
C TYR A 280 7.34 -0.04 18.19
N TYR A 281 6.57 0.59 17.30
CA TYR A 281 5.13 0.71 17.43
C TYR A 281 4.43 -0.65 17.30
N VAL A 282 4.79 -1.47 16.31
CA VAL A 282 4.23 -2.82 16.16
C VAL A 282 4.61 -3.70 17.33
N LYS A 283 5.87 -3.67 17.80
CA LYS A 283 6.31 -4.37 19.01
C LYS A 283 5.48 -3.98 20.23
N LEU A 284 5.26 -2.67 20.42
CA LEU A 284 4.40 -2.16 21.49
C LEU A 284 2.99 -2.75 21.38
N GLN A 285 2.35 -2.65 20.21
CA GLN A 285 0.97 -3.10 20.05
C GLN A 285 0.81 -4.62 20.23
N LEU A 286 1.78 -5.41 19.77
CA LEU A 286 1.83 -6.86 20.02
C LEU A 286 2.02 -7.15 21.51
N GLY A 287 2.99 -6.52 22.16
CA GLY A 287 3.22 -6.71 23.60
C GLY A 287 1.98 -6.37 24.43
N LEU A 288 1.30 -5.27 24.09
CA LEU A 288 0.04 -4.90 24.75
C LEU A 288 -1.09 -5.89 24.50
N HIS A 289 -1.13 -6.55 23.35
CA HIS A 289 -2.11 -7.59 23.03
C HIS A 289 -1.81 -8.91 23.75
N LEU A 290 -0.53 -9.25 23.89
CA LEU A 290 0.00 -10.39 24.66
C LEU A 290 -0.04 -10.16 26.19
N GLY A 291 -0.59 -9.04 26.67
CA GLY A 291 -0.66 -8.73 28.10
C GLY A 291 0.68 -8.36 28.75
N LEU A 292 1.73 -8.11 27.97
CA LEU A 292 3.05 -7.71 28.46
C LEU A 292 3.07 -6.25 28.93
N ASP A 293 3.87 -5.95 29.95
CA ASP A 293 4.07 -4.58 30.45
C ASP A 293 5.15 -3.81 29.66
N ILE A 294 5.03 -3.84 28.34
CA ILE A 294 6.00 -3.24 27.40
C ILE A 294 6.12 -1.72 27.55
N CYS A 295 5.08 -1.04 28.06
CA CYS A 295 5.15 0.39 28.36
C CYS A 295 6.12 0.68 29.51
N SER A 296 6.06 -0.08 30.60
CA SER A 296 6.98 0.07 31.73
C SER A 296 8.40 -0.32 31.32
N GLN A 297 8.56 -1.37 30.50
CA GLN A 297 9.86 -1.72 29.93
C GLN A 297 10.47 -0.56 29.12
N TYR A 298 9.72 0.02 28.18
CA TYR A 298 10.21 1.17 27.40
C TYR A 298 10.58 2.35 28.30
N LYS A 299 9.81 2.58 29.37
CA LYS A 299 10.11 3.60 30.37
C LYS A 299 11.45 3.36 31.04
N GLN A 300 11.62 2.16 31.59
CA GLN A 300 12.85 1.77 32.28
C GLN A 300 14.07 1.91 31.36
N GLU A 301 13.98 1.41 30.12
CA GLU A 301 15.07 1.45 29.15
C GLU A 301 15.53 2.88 28.84
N TYR A 302 14.61 3.83 28.59
CA TYR A 302 15.02 5.20 28.30
C TYR A 302 15.52 5.93 29.56
N GLU A 303 14.95 5.66 30.74
CA GLU A 303 15.37 6.28 32.01
C GLU A 303 16.76 5.80 32.44
N GLU A 304 17.08 4.53 32.22
CA GLU A 304 18.42 3.98 32.43
C GLU A 304 19.44 4.61 31.49
N PHE A 305 19.08 4.82 30.21
CA PHE A 305 19.92 5.52 29.26
C PHE A 305 20.18 6.98 29.64
N GLU A 306 19.15 7.72 30.07
CA GLU A 306 19.27 9.09 30.57
C GLU A 306 20.17 9.17 31.82
N ARG A 307 19.96 8.25 32.77
CA ARG A 307 20.74 8.19 34.02
C ARG A 307 22.20 7.85 33.77
N ALA A 308 22.48 6.86 32.91
CA ALA A 308 23.84 6.43 32.61
C ALA A 308 24.65 7.52 31.89
N GLY A 309 24.00 8.33 31.06
CA GLY A 309 24.64 9.39 30.30
C GLY A 309 24.69 10.77 30.97
N GLY A 310 23.92 10.99 32.04
CA GLY A 310 23.81 12.30 32.68
C GLY A 310 23.14 13.36 31.79
N TYR A 311 22.21 12.91 30.93
CA TYR A 311 21.45 13.74 30.00
C TYR A 311 19.98 13.33 29.97
N LEU A 312 19.13 14.16 29.36
CA LEU A 312 17.72 13.89 29.14
C LEU A 312 17.41 13.86 27.64
N ILE A 313 16.46 13.03 27.26
CA ILE A 313 15.82 13.03 25.94
C ILE A 313 14.71 14.08 25.95
N ASP A 314 14.91 15.18 25.25
CA ASP A 314 13.82 16.11 24.96
C ASP A 314 13.06 15.64 23.73
N VAL A 315 11.83 15.19 23.96
CA VAL A 315 10.95 14.65 22.91
C VAL A 315 10.46 15.74 21.96
N SER A 316 10.28 16.96 22.45
CA SER A 316 9.75 18.08 21.69
C SER A 316 10.78 18.62 20.70
N SER A 317 12.01 18.85 21.17
CA SER A 317 13.12 19.29 20.31
C SER A 317 13.79 18.13 19.57
N ARG A 318 13.51 16.87 19.96
CA ARG A 318 14.17 15.66 19.44
C ARG A 318 15.69 15.72 19.62
N GLN A 319 16.15 16.17 20.78
CA GLN A 319 17.56 16.33 21.12
C GLN A 319 17.90 15.66 22.46
N LEU A 320 19.19 15.33 22.64
CA LEU A 320 19.74 15.11 23.97
C LEU A 320 20.08 16.45 24.61
N VAL A 321 19.73 16.62 25.88
CA VAL A 321 20.02 17.84 26.64
C VAL A 321 20.72 17.50 27.95
N SER A 322 21.76 18.26 28.30
CA SER A 322 22.36 18.22 29.65
C SER A 322 22.47 19.63 30.19
N LYS A 323 22.02 19.83 31.44
CA LYS A 323 21.93 21.17 32.07
C LYS A 323 21.24 22.20 31.16
N ASN A 324 20.15 21.80 30.50
CA ASN A 324 19.37 22.59 29.54
C ASN A 324 20.13 23.05 28.28
N LYS A 325 21.24 22.40 27.93
CA LYS A 325 21.98 22.65 26.69
C LYS A 325 21.92 21.42 25.77
N PRO A 326 21.65 21.58 24.47
CA PRO A 326 21.72 20.48 23.51
C PRO A 326 23.11 19.84 23.47
N ILE A 327 23.16 18.51 23.38
CA ILE A 327 24.37 17.74 23.14
C ILE A 327 24.48 17.49 21.63
N PRO A 328 25.54 17.97 20.95
CA PRO A 328 25.76 17.67 19.54
C PRO A 328 26.10 16.19 19.36
N LEU A 329 25.43 15.52 18.42
CA LEU A 329 25.59 14.07 18.18
C LEU A 329 26.37 13.75 16.91
N ASP A 330 26.82 14.76 16.18
CA ASP A 330 27.41 14.60 14.84
C ASP A 330 28.72 13.80 14.87
N ASN A 331 29.45 13.84 15.98
CA ASN A 331 30.72 13.13 16.16
C ASN A 331 30.58 11.82 16.96
N GLU A 332 29.37 11.44 17.37
CA GLU A 332 29.13 10.28 18.23
C GLU A 332 28.09 9.33 17.61
N ALA A 333 28.44 8.68 16.51
CA ALA A 333 27.53 7.83 15.74
C ALA A 333 26.80 6.77 16.60
N LEU A 334 27.51 6.13 17.54
CA LEU A 334 26.92 5.12 18.44
C LEU A 334 25.94 5.74 19.45
N LEU A 335 26.26 6.93 20.00
CA LEU A 335 25.36 7.63 20.90
C LEU A 335 24.12 8.10 20.14
N LYS A 336 24.29 8.62 18.91
CA LYS A 336 23.20 9.02 18.02
C LYS A 336 22.24 7.88 17.74
N GLN A 337 22.75 6.71 17.37
CA GLN A 337 21.93 5.53 17.12
C GLN A 337 21.13 5.11 18.37
N LYS A 338 21.79 5.01 19.53
CA LYS A 338 21.11 4.67 20.80
C LYS A 338 20.06 5.72 21.16
N PHE A 339 20.39 7.00 21.01
CA PHE A 339 19.48 8.11 21.25
C PHE A 339 18.21 8.00 20.39
N GLU A 340 18.33 7.75 19.08
CA GLU A 340 17.17 7.63 18.19
C GLU A 340 16.22 6.49 18.63
N GLY A 341 16.77 5.35 19.04
CA GLY A 341 15.98 4.23 19.57
C GLY A 341 15.28 4.56 20.89
N MET A 342 15.95 5.28 21.79
CA MET A 342 15.40 5.68 23.09
C MET A 342 14.37 6.82 22.95
N LEU A 343 14.59 7.75 22.01
CA LEU A 343 13.64 8.80 21.67
C LEU A 343 12.30 8.21 21.24
N ILE A 344 12.30 7.19 20.37
CA ILE A 344 11.08 6.52 19.92
C ILE A 344 10.37 5.82 21.08
N ARG A 345 11.09 5.07 21.93
CA ARG A 345 10.51 4.42 23.11
C ARG A 345 9.86 5.43 24.06
N LYS A 346 10.53 6.55 24.33
CA LYS A 346 10.01 7.63 25.17
C LYS A 346 8.76 8.28 24.54
N GLN A 347 8.78 8.55 23.23
CA GLN A 347 7.61 9.05 22.48
C GLN A 347 6.41 8.10 22.61
N LEU A 348 6.64 6.80 22.42
CA LEU A 348 5.62 5.77 22.51
C LEU A 348 5.08 5.64 23.95
N TYR A 349 5.94 5.68 24.96
CA TYR A 349 5.53 5.65 26.37
C TYR A 349 4.68 6.87 26.74
N ILE A 350 5.08 8.08 26.34
CA ILE A 350 4.30 9.30 26.60
C ILE A 350 2.91 9.19 25.95
N ARG A 351 2.84 8.70 24.71
CA ARG A 351 1.60 8.62 23.96
C ARG A 351 0.65 7.51 24.45
N TYR A 352 1.18 6.35 24.82
CA TYR A 352 0.37 5.15 25.09
C TYR A 352 0.45 4.63 26.54
N GLY A 353 1.55 4.88 27.24
CA GLY A 353 1.78 4.45 28.63
C GLY A 353 1.17 5.39 29.66
N ALA A 354 1.37 6.71 29.50
CA ALA A 354 0.92 7.71 30.49
C ALA A 354 -0.61 7.69 30.69
N ALA A 355 -1.38 7.52 29.61
CA ALA A 355 -2.84 7.45 29.66
C ALA A 355 -3.38 6.16 30.30
N ARG A 356 -2.59 5.08 30.33
CA ARG A 356 -2.97 3.82 30.96
C ARG A 356 -2.80 3.87 32.47
N ASN A 357 -1.73 4.52 32.94
CA ASN A 357 -1.47 4.72 34.36
C ASN A 357 -2.49 5.68 35.01
N SER A 358 -3.01 6.66 34.26
CA SER A 358 -4.09 7.53 34.75
C SER A 358 -5.49 6.89 34.72
N ARG A 359 -5.70 5.82 33.94
CA ARG A 359 -6.97 5.07 33.93
C ARG A 359 -7.03 3.95 34.96
N LYS A 360 -5.88 3.38 35.34
CA LYS A 360 -5.81 2.40 36.46
C LYS A 360 -6.19 3.01 37.82
N SER A 361 -6.18 4.35 37.97
CA SER A 361 -6.65 5.02 39.20
C SER A 361 -8.16 5.27 39.26
N TYR A 362 -8.92 4.95 38.20
CA TYR A 362 -10.38 5.11 38.15
C TYR A 362 -11.16 3.79 38.07
N ILE A 363 -10.47 2.64 38.10
CA ILE A 363 -11.09 1.32 38.27
C ILE A 363 -10.64 0.79 39.63
N VAL A 364 -11.14 1.45 40.67
CA VAL A 364 -11.30 0.88 42.01
C VAL A 364 -12.79 1.05 42.30
N HIS A 365 -13.56 0.00 42.04
CA HIS A 365 -14.68 -0.51 42.83
C HIS A 365 -15.30 -1.71 42.13
#